data_AF-A0A3C2E0D9-F1
#
_entry.id   AF-A0A3C2E0D9-F1
#
_cell.length_a   1.000
_cell.length_b   1.000
_cell.length_c   1.000
_cell.angle_alpha   90.00
_cell.angle_beta   90.00
_cell.angle_gamma   90.00
#
_symmetry.space_group_name_H-M   'P 1'
#
loop_
_entity.id
_entity.type
_entity.pdbx_description
1 polymer ?
#
loop_
_entity_poly.entity_id
_entity_poly.type
_entity_poly.pdbx_seq_one_letter_code
_entity_poly.pdbx_strand_id
1 'polypeptide(L)' 'LEFAELGMEAIWKIEVENFPAFIVIDDKGNDFFADIISPVHNG' A
#
# COMPACT_ATOMS: atom_id res chain seq x y z
N LEU A 1 -6.10 19.02 -4.65
CA LEU A 1 -4.86 19.57 -4.04
C LEU A 1 -5.32 20.20 -2.75
N GLU A 2 -5.00 19.55 -1.64
CA GLU A 2 -5.52 19.88 -0.31
C GLU A 2 -4.34 19.92 0.69
N PHE A 3 -4.45 20.75 1.72
CA PHE A 3 -3.44 20.94 2.78
C PHE A 3 -2.05 21.38 2.29
N ALA A 4 -2.00 22.46 1.50
CA ALA A 4 -0.76 22.96 0.90
C ALA A 4 0.32 23.36 1.94
N GLU A 5 -0.09 23.71 3.15
CA GLU A 5 0.78 24.02 4.28
C GLU A 5 1.62 22.84 4.77
N LEU A 6 1.20 21.60 4.48
CA LEU A 6 1.95 20.39 4.81
C LEU A 6 3.15 20.14 3.87
N GLY A 7 3.33 21.01 2.86
CA GLY A 7 4.47 20.94 1.94
C GLY A 7 4.52 19.59 1.23
N MET A 8 5.60 18.82 1.43
CA MET A 8 5.78 17.52 0.79
C MET A 8 4.72 16.49 1.17
N GLU A 9 4.07 16.65 2.33
CA GLU A 9 3.06 15.73 2.86
C GLU A 9 1.62 16.08 2.41
N ALA A 10 1.45 17.12 1.60
CA ALA A 10 0.15 17.54 1.09
C ALA A 10 -0.51 16.47 0.17
N ILE A 11 -1.83 16.59 -0.07
CA ILE A 11 -2.54 15.67 -0.98
C ILE A 11 -2.34 16.13 -2.43
N TRP A 12 -1.61 15.31 -3.19
CA TRP A 12 -1.29 15.56 -4.60
C TRP A 12 -2.20 14.77 -5.54
N LYS A 13 -2.68 15.42 -6.60
CA LYS A 13 -3.26 14.72 -7.75
C LYS A 13 -2.16 14.54 -8.78
N ILE A 14 -1.84 13.29 -9.10
CA ILE A 14 -0.83 12.92 -10.10
C ILE A 14 -1.47 12.12 -11.24
N GLU A 15 -0.91 12.28 -12.43
CA GLU A 15 -1.17 11.42 -13.57
C GLU A 15 0.04 10.50 -13.74
N VAL A 16 -0.20 9.22 -13.96
CA VAL A 16 0.84 8.19 -14.06
C VAL A 16 0.69 7.41 -15.35
N GLU A 17 1.82 6.95 -15.89
CA GLU A 17 1.87 6.10 -17.08
C GLU A 17 2.71 4.87 -16.77
N ASN A 18 2.14 3.68 -16.98
CA ASN A 18 2.82 2.38 -16.81
C ASN A 18 3.56 2.20 -15.47
N PHE A 19 2.98 2.71 -14.38
CA PHE A 19 3.58 2.61 -13.05
C PHE A 19 3.48 1.17 -12.52
N PRO A 20 4.61 0.45 -12.30
CA PRO A 20 4.56 -0.92 -11.84
C PRO A 20 4.09 -0.99 -10.39
N ALA A 21 3.22 -1.95 -10.10
CA ALA A 21 2.72 -2.22 -8.76
C ALA A 21 2.43 -3.72 -8.59
N PHE A 22 2.32 -4.15 -7.33
CA PHE A 22 1.91 -5.49 -6.96
C PHE A 22 0.60 -5.44 -6.17
N ILE A 23 -0.29 -6.41 -6.37
CA ILE A 23 -1.47 -6.59 -5.52
C ILE A 23 -0.99 -7.21 -4.21
N VAL A 24 -1.06 -6.44 -3.11
CA VAL A 24 -0.64 -6.92 -1.78
C VAL A 24 -1.82 -7.52 -1.02
N ILE A 25 -2.97 -6.84 -1.04
CA ILE A 25 -4.21 -7.31 -0.43
C ILE A 25 -5.32 -7.21 -1.48
N ASP A 26 -6.16 -8.24 -1.59
CA ASP A 26 -7.32 -8.24 -2.48
C ASP A 26 -8.66 -8.06 -1.74
N ASP A 27 -9.74 -7.95 -2.50
CA ASP A 27 -11.10 -7.76 -2.00
C ASP A 27 -11.74 -9.00 -1.37
N LYS A 28 -11.04 -10.15 -1.39
CA LYS A 28 -11.50 -11.44 -0.85
C LYS A 28 -10.82 -11.77 0.48
N GLY A 29 -9.92 -10.90 0.95
CA GLY A 29 -9.18 -11.08 2.19
C GLY A 29 -7.86 -11.86 2.03
N ASN A 30 -7.36 -12.03 0.80
CA ASN A 30 -6.01 -12.56 0.59
C ASN A 30 -4.97 -11.46 0.88
N ASP A 31 -3.92 -11.79 1.63
CA ASP A 31 -2.79 -10.91 1.95
C ASP A 31 -1.47 -11.62 1.61
N PHE A 32 -0.68 -11.03 0.71
CA PHE A 32 0.59 -11.55 0.23
C PHE A 32 1.63 -11.77 1.35
N PHE A 33 1.57 -11.00 2.44
CA PHE A 33 2.55 -11.06 3.52
C PHE A 33 2.06 -11.83 4.77
N ALA A 34 0.83 -12.35 4.76
CA ALA A 34 0.23 -13.00 5.93
C ALA A 34 1.12 -14.10 6.54
N ASP A 35 1.74 -14.94 5.71
CA ASP A 35 2.57 -16.06 6.16
C ASP A 35 3.98 -15.66 6.61
N ILE A 36 4.45 -14.48 6.18
CA ILE A 36 5.80 -13.97 6.51
C ILE A 36 5.76 -13.21 7.84
N ILE A 37 4.68 -12.47 8.09
CA ILE A 37 4.50 -11.63 9.29
C ILE A 37 3.88 -12.44 10.44
N SER A 38 3.21 -13.55 10.14
CA SER A 38 2.71 -14.45 11.18
C SER A 38 3.89 -14.97 12.01
N PRO A 39 3.88 -14.81 13.34
CA PRO A 39 4.88 -15.48 14.17
C PRO A 39 4.77 -16.97 13.86
N VAL A 40 5.91 -17.61 13.57
CA VAL A 40 5.98 -19.06 13.37
C VAL A 40 5.21 -19.69 14.52
N HIS A 41 4.05 -20.27 14.22
CA HIS A 41 3.39 -21.14 15.17
C HIS A 41 4.27 -22.38 15.24
N ASN A 42 5.25 -22.33 16.15
CA ASN A 42 6.05 -23.48 16.54
C ASN A 42 5.06 -24.50 17.12
N GLY A 43 4.61 -25.43 16.27
CA GLY A 43 4.14 -26.73 16.72
C GLY A 43 5.31 -27.56 17.24
#